data_AF-A0A6G7AAH1-F1
#
_entry.id   AF-A0A6G7AAH1-F1
#
_cell.length_a   1.000
_cell.length_b   1.000
_cell.length_c   1.000
_cell.angle_alpha   90.00
_cell.angle_beta   90.00
_cell.angle_gamma   90.00
#
_symmetry.space_group_name_H-M   'P 1'
#
loop_
_entity.id
_entity.type
_entity.pdbx_description
1 polymer ?
#
loop_
_entity_poly.entity_id
_entity_poly.type
_entity_poly.pdbx_seq_one_letter_code
_entity_poly.pdbx_strand_id
1 'polypeptide(L)'
;MDGALDNFKSANCDPRHEQRLRLAALAAKAYACIFLVITGASPAEFVQFDYEEDTALEKSLVKKEFSAIKFRAGGKKTRYAIGKQNGLSLLRGYLKLRAWILNGETFGKMFFNMNKCGGYTGGCTQLPQAFSSVFYKTISGIYLDPDCPNISSRAVRKFKSVVLHGLGLSPTTVADVMNHTVSTNVSDYVQTSIEQQESEFGSYWQSVRKAASVIRERRGADSFATATGHCDDFNNPSPIDPVVVIQPSCKTQYGCLYCKHYVCHSDEEDLHKLFSLQFVINAVRSAAPDLHHADTLFKDLMIRIEFIIGVIGGRSATSAELTVLIRRKVNVLGELTPFWENRLQRYEKMGVVF
;
A
#
# COMPACT_ATOMS: atom_id res chain seq x y z
N MET A 1 1.98 -46.42 24.01
CA MET A 1 1.60 -45.00 24.12
C MET A 1 2.67 -44.17 24.81
N ASP A 2 3.43 -44.73 25.77
CA ASP A 2 4.48 -44.01 26.52
C ASP A 2 5.62 -43.46 25.66
N GLY A 3 6.13 -44.22 24.68
CA GLY A 3 7.23 -43.75 23.83
C GLY A 3 6.92 -42.51 22.98
N ALA A 4 5.65 -42.28 22.60
CA ALA A 4 5.27 -41.08 21.86
C ALA A 4 5.22 -39.84 22.78
N LEU A 5 4.76 -40.02 24.02
CA LEU A 5 4.73 -38.96 25.01
C LEU A 5 6.15 -38.57 25.47
N ASP A 6 7.04 -39.55 25.62
CA ASP A 6 8.42 -39.32 26.00
C ASP A 6 9.20 -38.63 24.87
N ASN A 7 8.98 -39.02 23.61
CA ASN A 7 9.54 -38.31 22.45
C ASN A 7 9.04 -36.86 22.38
N PHE A 8 7.75 -36.62 22.65
CA PHE A 8 7.17 -35.27 22.68
C PHE A 8 7.79 -34.40 23.79
N LYS A 9 7.96 -34.96 25.00
CA LYS A 9 8.60 -34.25 26.12
C LYS A 9 10.06 -33.95 25.82
N SER A 10 10.81 -34.93 25.31
CA SER A 10 12.21 -34.77 24.90
C SER A 10 12.38 -33.66 23.86
N ALA A 11 11.52 -33.64 22.83
CA ALA A 11 11.53 -32.60 21.79
C ALA A 11 11.17 -31.19 22.32
N ASN A 12 10.45 -31.09 23.44
CA ASN A 12 10.12 -29.81 24.07
C ASN A 12 11.21 -29.30 25.01
N CYS A 13 12.03 -30.18 25.57
CA CYS A 13 13.18 -29.80 26.38
C CYS A 13 14.33 -29.21 25.55
N ASP A 14 14.44 -29.60 24.27
CA ASP A 14 15.42 -29.03 23.35
C ASP A 14 14.82 -27.87 22.53
N PRO A 15 15.16 -26.60 22.83
CA PRO A 15 14.70 -25.48 22.03
C PRO A 15 15.19 -25.56 20.57
N ARG A 16 16.28 -26.30 20.30
CA ARG A 16 16.92 -26.46 19.00
C ARG A 16 16.58 -27.78 18.31
N HIS A 17 15.55 -28.48 18.79
CA HIS A 17 15.09 -29.74 18.21
C HIS A 17 14.83 -29.60 16.69
N GLU A 18 15.10 -30.66 15.92
CA GLU A 18 15.06 -30.64 14.44
C GLU A 18 13.73 -30.08 13.89
N GLN A 19 12.61 -30.39 14.54
CA GLN A 19 11.25 -29.99 14.16
C GLN A 19 11.08 -28.47 14.33
N ARG A 20 11.69 -27.88 15.36
CA ARG A 20 11.71 -26.42 15.59
C ARG A 20 12.57 -25.74 14.53
N LEU A 21 13.73 -26.32 14.20
CA LEU A 21 14.58 -25.84 13.10
C LEU A 21 13.86 -25.91 11.74
N ARG A 22 13.07 -26.96 11.50
CA ARG A 22 12.26 -27.11 10.29
C ARG A 22 11.19 -26.02 10.18
N LEU A 23 10.48 -25.74 11.26
CA LEU A 23 9.50 -24.66 11.31
C LEU A 23 10.17 -23.29 11.16
N ALA A 24 11.31 -23.07 11.80
CA ALA A 24 12.07 -21.84 11.67
C ALA A 24 12.56 -21.62 10.23
N ALA A 25 13.03 -22.66 9.55
CA ALA A 25 13.42 -22.60 8.14
C ALA A 25 12.24 -22.27 7.22
N LEU A 26 11.06 -22.82 7.49
CA LEU A 26 9.84 -22.50 6.74
C LEU A 26 9.43 -21.04 6.98
N ALA A 27 9.44 -20.59 8.23
CA ALA A 27 9.10 -19.22 8.61
C ALA A 27 10.09 -18.21 8.00
N ALA A 28 11.39 -18.50 8.00
CA ALA A 28 12.41 -17.65 7.38
C ALA A 28 12.17 -17.48 5.87
N LYS A 29 11.78 -18.55 5.16
CA LYS A 29 11.38 -18.48 3.75
C LYS A 29 10.10 -17.69 3.54
N ALA A 30 9.12 -17.84 4.43
CA ALA A 30 7.88 -17.05 4.39
C ALA A 30 8.16 -15.55 4.56
N TYR A 31 8.99 -15.17 5.52
CA TYR A 31 9.45 -13.78 5.68
C TYR A 31 10.16 -13.28 4.43
N ALA A 32 11.06 -14.06 3.84
CA ALA A 32 11.72 -13.68 2.59
C ALA A 32 10.71 -13.42 1.46
N CYS A 33 9.68 -14.26 1.31
CA CYS A 33 8.61 -14.04 0.33
C CYS A 33 7.79 -12.77 0.62
N ILE A 34 7.42 -12.52 1.88
CA ILE A 34 6.71 -11.31 2.28
C ILE A 34 7.55 -10.06 1.98
N PHE A 35 8.84 -10.07 2.32
CA PHE A 35 9.72 -8.95 2.04
C PHE A 35 9.99 -8.75 0.54
N LEU A 36 10.00 -9.82 -0.26
CA LEU A 36 10.04 -9.70 -1.72
C LEU A 36 8.80 -8.95 -2.24
N VAL A 37 7.62 -9.26 -1.69
CA VAL A 37 6.35 -8.57 -2.03
C VAL A 37 6.39 -7.10 -1.62
N ILE A 38 6.76 -6.83 -0.36
CA ILE A 38 6.82 -5.47 0.20
C ILE A 38 7.81 -4.60 -0.58
N THR A 39 9.03 -5.11 -0.82
CA THR A 39 10.09 -4.34 -1.47
C THR A 39 9.85 -4.19 -2.97
N GLY A 40 9.22 -5.16 -3.63
CA GLY A 40 9.09 -5.20 -5.09
C GLY A 40 10.43 -5.39 -5.82
N ALA A 41 11.49 -5.78 -5.09
CA ALA A 41 12.79 -6.06 -5.66
C ALA A 41 12.74 -7.24 -6.64
N SER A 42 13.66 -7.27 -7.60
CA SER A 42 13.83 -8.48 -8.40
C SER A 42 14.42 -9.59 -7.51
N PRO A 43 14.12 -10.88 -7.75
CA PRO A 43 14.73 -11.96 -6.97
C PRO A 43 16.26 -11.93 -6.98
N ALA A 44 16.87 -11.53 -8.10
CA ALA A 44 18.32 -11.42 -8.24
C ALA A 44 18.92 -10.34 -7.33
N GLU A 45 18.26 -9.19 -7.21
CA GLU A 45 18.68 -8.13 -6.26
C GLU A 45 18.38 -8.54 -4.82
N PHE A 46 17.21 -9.12 -4.58
CA PHE A 46 16.70 -9.45 -3.24
C PHE A 46 17.63 -10.40 -2.48
N VAL A 47 18.12 -11.45 -3.16
CA VAL A 47 19.04 -12.44 -2.54
C VAL A 47 20.44 -11.86 -2.26
N GLN A 48 20.73 -10.65 -2.73
CA GLN A 48 22.00 -9.98 -2.52
C GLN A 48 21.95 -8.97 -1.37
N PHE A 49 20.80 -8.75 -0.74
CA PHE A 49 20.65 -7.81 0.37
C PHE A 49 21.60 -8.16 1.51
N ASP A 50 22.49 -7.23 1.84
CA ASP A 50 23.43 -7.36 2.95
C ASP A 50 22.74 -7.06 4.29
N TYR A 51 23.19 -7.74 5.35
CA TYR A 51 22.83 -7.42 6.73
C TYR A 51 23.87 -6.46 7.31
N GLU A 52 23.44 -5.26 7.68
CA GLU A 52 24.23 -4.29 8.45
C GLU A 52 23.57 -4.15 9.84
N GLU A 53 24.35 -4.21 10.92
CA GLU A 53 23.83 -4.03 12.29
C GLU A 53 23.13 -2.68 12.46
N ASP A 54 23.58 -1.67 11.71
CA ASP A 54 23.08 -0.30 11.73
C ASP A 54 22.20 -0.03 10.50
N THR A 55 21.11 -0.78 10.35
CA THR A 55 20.09 -0.52 9.33
C THR A 55 19.43 0.84 9.59
N ALA A 56 20.06 1.90 9.08
CA ALA A 56 19.62 3.28 9.27
C ALA A 56 18.24 3.51 8.66
N LEU A 57 17.25 3.70 9.53
CA LEU A 57 15.88 4.01 9.16
C LEU A 57 15.80 5.47 8.69
N GLU A 58 15.74 5.70 7.38
CA GLU A 58 15.52 7.04 6.84
C GLU A 58 14.04 7.25 6.50
N LYS A 59 13.53 8.47 6.77
CA LYS A 59 12.20 8.89 6.33
C LYS A 59 12.20 8.93 4.80
N SER A 60 11.31 8.18 4.16
CA SER A 60 11.16 8.21 2.70
C SER A 60 10.69 9.59 2.22
N LEU A 61 11.12 9.98 1.02
CA LEU A 61 10.69 11.20 0.33
C LEU A 61 9.23 11.11 -0.14
N VAL A 62 8.69 9.90 -0.31
CA VAL A 62 7.38 9.63 -0.92
C VAL A 62 6.25 9.60 0.13
N LYS A 63 6.20 10.62 1.01
CA LYS A 63 5.38 10.71 2.25
C LYS A 63 5.99 10.02 3.48
N LYS A 64 5.71 10.60 4.66
CA LYS A 64 6.11 10.19 6.02
C LYS A 64 5.71 8.75 6.42
N GLU A 65 5.07 7.99 5.53
CA GLU A 65 4.41 6.69 5.73
C GLU A 65 5.28 5.50 5.30
N PHE A 66 6.31 5.76 4.51
CA PHE A 66 7.27 4.73 4.10
C PHE A 66 8.59 4.92 4.84
N SER A 67 8.99 3.92 5.63
CA SER A 67 10.38 3.80 6.05
C SER A 67 11.17 3.21 4.89
N ALA A 68 12.19 3.93 4.44
CA ALA A 68 13.14 3.41 3.48
C ALA A 68 14.25 2.72 4.27
N ILE A 69 14.48 1.44 4.01
CA ILE A 69 15.68 0.75 4.48
C ILE A 69 16.68 0.73 3.34
N LYS A 70 17.92 1.14 3.65
CA LYS A 70 19.05 0.97 2.76
C LYS A 70 19.41 -0.51 2.75
N PHE A 71 19.04 -1.21 1.69
CA PHE A 71 19.58 -2.53 1.41
C PHE A 71 20.70 -2.34 0.38
N ARG A 72 21.86 -2.91 0.66
CA ARG A 72 22.92 -2.99 -0.36
C ARG A 72 22.71 -4.25 -1.18
N ALA A 73 22.67 -4.11 -2.49
CA ALA A 73 22.66 -5.23 -3.42
C ALA A 73 23.91 -5.11 -4.31
N GLY A 74 24.84 -6.06 -4.17
CA GLY A 74 26.07 -6.08 -4.96
C GLY A 74 26.94 -4.84 -4.80
N GLY A 75 27.03 -4.28 -3.59
CA GLY A 75 27.83 -3.08 -3.29
C GLY A 75 27.17 -1.74 -3.66
N LYS A 76 26.03 -1.74 -4.37
CA LYS A 76 25.25 -0.52 -4.63
C LYS A 76 24.25 -0.28 -3.50
N LYS A 77 24.18 0.97 -3.01
CA LYS A 77 23.20 1.40 -2.01
C LYS A 77 21.84 1.58 -2.69
N THR A 78 20.91 0.67 -2.46
CA THR A 78 19.54 0.78 -2.94
C THR A 78 18.59 1.06 -1.78
N ARG A 79 17.62 1.95 -1.99
CA ARG A 79 16.62 2.28 -0.97
C ARG A 79 15.33 1.53 -1.29
N TYR A 80 14.87 0.68 -0.38
CA TYR A 80 13.56 0.04 -0.52
C TYR A 80 12.61 0.55 0.55
N ALA A 81 11.43 0.98 0.10
CA ALA A 81 10.33 1.32 0.99
C ALA A 81 9.67 0.04 1.53
N ILE A 82 9.63 -0.10 2.86
CA ILE A 82 8.98 -1.25 3.52
C ILE A 82 7.70 -0.89 4.29
N GLY A 83 7.37 0.40 4.40
CA GLY A 83 6.22 0.88 5.16
C GLY A 83 6.50 0.99 6.67
N LYS A 84 6.10 2.10 7.29
CA LYS A 84 6.54 2.48 8.64
C LYS A 84 6.00 1.62 9.78
N GLN A 85 4.82 1.01 9.65
CA GLN A 85 4.20 0.26 10.76
C GLN A 85 4.25 -1.25 10.54
N ASN A 86 3.52 -1.76 9.55
CA ASN A 86 3.42 -3.20 9.30
C ASN A 86 4.77 -3.80 8.86
N GLY A 87 5.49 -3.13 7.95
CA GLY A 87 6.79 -3.60 7.47
C GLY A 87 7.86 -3.61 8.55
N LEU A 88 7.92 -2.59 9.42
CA LEU A 88 8.87 -2.56 10.53
C LEU A 88 8.56 -3.61 11.59
N SER A 89 7.28 -3.85 11.89
CA SER A 89 6.88 -4.92 12.80
C SER A 89 7.32 -6.30 12.28
N LEU A 90 7.04 -6.57 11.00
CA LEU A 90 7.47 -7.80 10.32
C LEU A 90 9.00 -7.94 10.33
N LEU A 91 9.73 -6.84 10.13
CA LEU A 91 11.18 -6.85 10.09
C LEU A 91 11.76 -7.19 11.46
N ARG A 92 11.23 -6.58 12.52
CA ARG A 92 11.64 -6.90 13.90
C ARG A 92 11.36 -8.38 14.22
N GLY A 93 10.21 -8.89 13.79
CA GLY A 93 9.87 -10.31 13.94
C GLY A 93 10.89 -11.22 13.22
N TYR A 94 11.21 -10.89 11.97
CA TYR A 94 12.21 -11.61 11.20
C TYR A 94 13.61 -11.54 11.84
N LEU A 95 14.06 -10.37 12.28
CA LEU A 95 15.39 -10.20 12.90
C LEU A 95 15.54 -11.00 14.19
N LYS A 96 14.48 -11.11 15.00
CA LYS A 96 14.46 -12.00 16.17
C LYS A 96 14.62 -13.46 15.77
N LEU A 97 13.85 -13.92 14.77
CA LEU A 97 13.96 -15.27 14.24
C LEU A 97 15.35 -15.53 13.65
N ARG A 98 15.90 -14.57 12.91
CA ARG A 98 17.22 -14.61 12.29
C ARG A 98 18.31 -14.83 13.34
N ALA A 99 18.32 -14.00 14.38
CA ALA A 99 19.27 -14.12 15.49
C ALA A 99 19.16 -15.49 16.18
N TRP A 100 17.94 -15.98 16.38
CA TRP A 100 17.68 -17.30 16.95
C TRP A 100 18.17 -18.44 16.05
N ILE A 101 17.99 -18.34 14.73
CA ILE A 101 18.47 -19.35 13.77
C ILE A 101 20.00 -19.41 13.80
N LEU A 102 20.65 -18.25 13.72
CA LEU A 102 22.10 -18.11 13.67
C LEU A 102 22.79 -18.49 14.98
N ASN A 103 22.13 -18.32 16.12
CA ASN A 103 22.61 -18.81 17.40
C ASN A 103 24.05 -18.38 17.75
N GLY A 104 24.35 -17.09 17.54
CA GLY A 104 25.68 -16.52 17.76
C GLY A 104 26.60 -16.51 16.54
N GLU A 105 26.27 -17.25 15.48
CA GLU A 105 26.98 -17.19 14.21
C GLU A 105 26.67 -15.90 13.44
N THR A 106 27.62 -15.48 12.60
CA THR A 106 27.41 -14.33 11.70
C THR A 106 27.08 -14.80 10.29
N PHE A 107 26.21 -14.04 9.61
CA PHE A 107 25.91 -14.28 8.20
C PHE A 107 25.76 -12.93 7.50
N GLY A 108 26.48 -12.73 6.39
CA GLY A 108 26.57 -11.42 5.74
C GLY A 108 25.29 -10.99 5.01
N LYS A 109 24.43 -11.94 4.62
CA LYS A 109 23.17 -11.62 3.92
C LYS A 109 22.00 -11.44 4.89
N MET A 110 21.08 -10.58 4.48
CA MET A 110 19.84 -10.29 5.19
C MET A 110 18.96 -11.53 5.26
N PHE A 111 18.75 -12.18 4.10
CA PHE A 111 17.97 -13.41 3.98
C PHE A 111 18.86 -14.57 3.55
N PHE A 112 18.55 -15.78 4.05
CA PHE A 112 19.35 -16.97 3.82
C PHE A 112 18.50 -18.24 3.84
N ASN A 113 19.09 -19.35 3.39
CA ASN A 113 18.53 -20.68 3.50
C ASN A 113 19.27 -21.47 4.59
N MET A 114 18.56 -22.28 5.36
CA MET A 114 19.17 -23.20 6.32
C MET A 114 19.58 -24.49 5.63
N ASN A 115 20.77 -24.98 5.92
CA ASN A 115 21.34 -26.19 5.32
C ASN A 115 20.66 -27.45 5.87
N LYS A 116 20.50 -28.44 4.99
CA LYS A 116 19.96 -29.76 5.34
C LYS A 116 20.81 -30.86 4.72
N CYS A 117 21.37 -31.74 5.56
CA CYS A 117 22.02 -33.00 5.16
C CYS A 117 21.49 -34.10 6.08
N GLY A 118 20.46 -34.84 5.65
CA GLY A 118 19.73 -35.78 6.52
C GLY A 118 18.79 -35.07 7.52
N GLY A 119 19.28 -34.04 8.21
CA GLY A 119 18.54 -33.11 9.08
C GLY A 119 19.10 -31.69 8.99
N TYR A 120 18.56 -30.74 9.76
CA TYR A 120 19.09 -29.37 9.79
C TYR A 120 20.43 -29.34 10.53
N THR A 121 21.50 -28.98 9.83
CA THR A 121 22.87 -29.00 10.39
C THR A 121 23.26 -27.72 11.10
N GLY A 122 22.36 -26.74 11.19
CA GLY A 122 22.60 -25.42 11.80
C GLY A 122 23.31 -24.41 10.88
N GLY A 123 24.01 -24.87 9.83
CA GLY A 123 24.65 -23.98 8.85
C GLY A 123 23.65 -23.22 7.97
N CYS A 124 24.07 -22.06 7.46
CA CYS A 124 23.28 -21.23 6.55
C CYS A 124 24.00 -21.05 5.20
N THR A 125 23.22 -20.96 4.12
CA THR A 125 23.69 -20.67 2.76
C THR A 125 22.91 -19.51 2.15
N GLN A 126 23.46 -18.92 1.09
CA GLN A 126 22.78 -17.85 0.39
C GLN A 126 21.41 -18.32 -0.15
N LEU A 127 20.41 -17.46 -0.02
CA LEU A 127 19.08 -17.73 -0.55
C LEU A 127 19.14 -17.86 -2.09
N PRO A 128 18.64 -18.95 -2.69
CA PRO A 128 18.66 -19.10 -4.14
C PRO A 128 17.63 -18.16 -4.80
N GLN A 129 17.86 -17.69 -6.02
CA GLN A 129 16.92 -16.78 -6.71
C GLN A 129 15.52 -17.39 -6.90
N ALA A 130 15.42 -18.73 -7.01
CA ALA A 130 14.15 -19.44 -7.18
C ALA A 130 13.41 -19.70 -5.84
N PHE A 131 13.82 -19.08 -4.74
CA PHE A 131 13.29 -19.38 -3.39
C PHE A 131 11.77 -19.26 -3.29
N SER A 132 11.16 -18.27 -3.94
CA SER A 132 9.71 -18.02 -3.86
C SER A 132 8.91 -19.14 -4.53
N SER A 133 9.33 -19.59 -5.71
CA SER A 133 8.72 -20.73 -6.40
C SER A 133 8.86 -22.03 -5.62
N VAL A 134 10.02 -22.25 -4.99
CA VAL A 134 10.25 -23.42 -4.12
C VAL A 134 9.38 -23.36 -2.88
N PHE A 135 9.26 -22.18 -2.26
CA PHE A 135 8.40 -21.96 -1.10
C PHE A 135 6.93 -22.21 -1.44
N TYR A 136 6.42 -21.65 -2.54
CA TYR A 136 5.05 -21.89 -3.01
C TYR A 136 4.76 -23.39 -3.18
N LYS A 137 5.63 -24.14 -3.86
CA LYS A 137 5.50 -25.60 -4.02
C LYS A 137 5.49 -26.35 -2.68
N THR A 138 6.12 -25.79 -1.64
CA THR A 138 6.16 -26.40 -0.31
C THR A 138 4.86 -26.20 0.46
N ILE A 139 4.12 -25.11 0.19
CA ILE A 139 2.91 -24.76 0.94
C ILE A 139 1.61 -25.06 0.19
N SER A 140 1.64 -25.13 -1.13
CA SER A 140 0.49 -25.49 -1.97
C SER A 140 0.03 -26.92 -1.68
N GLY A 141 -1.29 -27.11 -1.52
CA GLY A 141 -1.92 -28.37 -1.14
C GLY A 141 -1.72 -28.80 0.31
N ILE A 142 -0.94 -28.06 1.11
CA ILE A 142 -0.72 -28.35 2.54
C ILE A 142 -1.33 -27.24 3.40
N TYR A 143 -0.93 -25.99 3.13
CA TYR A 143 -1.40 -24.80 3.83
C TYR A 143 -2.28 -23.91 2.95
N LEU A 144 -2.13 -24.03 1.63
CA LEU A 144 -2.95 -23.32 0.65
C LEU A 144 -3.75 -24.33 -0.17
N ASP A 145 -4.93 -23.91 -0.61
CA ASP A 145 -5.70 -24.64 -1.60
C ASP A 145 -4.85 -24.89 -2.87
N PRO A 146 -4.84 -26.11 -3.45
CA PRO A 146 -4.12 -26.40 -4.68
C PRO A 146 -4.47 -25.46 -5.85
N ASP A 147 -5.70 -24.96 -5.89
CA ASP A 147 -6.19 -24.07 -6.94
C ASP A 147 -5.76 -22.61 -6.73
N CYS A 148 -5.18 -22.29 -5.55
CA CYS A 148 -4.66 -20.95 -5.26
C CYS A 148 -3.38 -20.69 -6.07
N PRO A 149 -3.37 -19.75 -7.05
CA PRO A 149 -2.25 -19.59 -7.97
C PRO A 149 -1.02 -18.98 -7.30
N ASN A 150 0.16 -19.32 -7.83
CA ASN A 150 1.41 -18.72 -7.37
C ASN A 150 1.51 -17.23 -7.74
N ILE A 151 1.80 -16.40 -6.75
CA ILE A 151 2.06 -14.97 -6.95
C ILE A 151 3.54 -14.79 -7.33
N SER A 152 3.81 -14.67 -8.63
CA SER A 152 5.18 -14.47 -9.11
C SER A 152 5.74 -13.09 -8.74
N SER A 153 7.06 -13.01 -8.56
CA SER A 153 7.76 -11.73 -8.31
C SER A 153 7.53 -10.70 -9.43
N ARG A 154 7.35 -11.17 -10.67
CA ARG A 154 6.99 -10.31 -11.82
C ARG A 154 5.59 -9.73 -11.66
N ALA A 155 4.61 -10.55 -11.26
CA ALA A 155 3.24 -10.09 -11.03
C ALA A 155 3.18 -9.06 -9.89
N VAL A 156 3.89 -9.31 -8.79
CA VAL A 156 4.05 -8.34 -7.69
C VAL A 156 4.64 -7.02 -8.19
N ARG A 157 5.74 -7.09 -8.94
CA ARG A 157 6.44 -5.89 -9.43
C ARG A 157 5.55 -5.08 -10.39
N LYS A 158 4.82 -5.76 -11.28
CA LYS A 158 3.81 -5.15 -12.14
C LYS A 158 2.71 -4.48 -11.32
N PHE A 159 2.14 -5.19 -10.35
CA PHE A 159 1.10 -4.65 -9.47
C PHE A 159 1.56 -3.42 -8.70
N LYS A 160 2.75 -3.46 -8.11
CA LYS A 160 3.33 -2.32 -7.37
C LYS A 160 3.54 -1.12 -8.28
N SER A 161 4.05 -1.32 -9.50
CA SER A 161 4.18 -0.25 -10.51
C SER A 161 2.82 0.38 -10.82
N VAL A 162 1.80 -0.46 -11.12
CA VAL A 162 0.43 0.00 -11.41
C VAL A 162 -0.16 0.81 -10.25
N VAL A 163 -0.01 0.34 -9.01
CA VAL A 163 -0.47 1.07 -7.81
C VAL A 163 0.23 2.42 -7.68
N LEU A 164 1.55 2.47 -7.84
CA LEU A 164 2.30 3.72 -7.71
C LEU A 164 1.94 4.75 -8.79
N HIS A 165 1.72 4.31 -10.03
CA HIS A 165 1.21 5.17 -11.11
C HIS A 165 -0.23 5.60 -10.87
N GLY A 166 -1.10 4.71 -10.39
CA GLY A 166 -2.49 5.03 -10.03
C GLY A 166 -2.61 6.03 -8.86
N LEU A 167 -1.58 6.16 -8.03
CA LEU A 167 -1.46 7.19 -7.00
C LEU A 167 -0.96 8.55 -7.53
N GLY A 168 -0.77 8.69 -8.85
CA GLY A 168 -0.35 9.95 -9.50
C GLY A 168 1.12 10.31 -9.27
N LEU A 169 1.96 9.34 -8.89
CA LEU A 169 3.40 9.59 -8.72
C LEU A 169 4.10 9.76 -10.07
N SER A 170 5.10 10.66 -10.12
CA SER A 170 5.85 10.89 -11.36
C SER A 170 6.58 9.60 -11.80
N PRO A 171 6.75 9.38 -13.11
CA PRO A 171 7.51 8.24 -13.62
C PRO A 171 8.94 8.13 -13.06
N THR A 172 9.56 9.25 -12.71
CA THR A 172 10.86 9.31 -12.00
C THR A 172 10.76 8.77 -10.58
N THR A 173 9.74 9.18 -9.82
CA THR A 173 9.51 8.70 -8.45
C THR A 173 9.20 7.20 -8.42
N VAL A 174 8.41 6.72 -9.37
CA VAL A 174 8.11 5.29 -9.49
C VAL A 174 9.37 4.50 -9.84
N ALA A 175 10.20 5.00 -10.77
CA ALA A 175 11.47 4.40 -11.13
C ALA A 175 12.42 4.29 -9.92
N ASP A 176 12.52 5.36 -9.11
CA ASP A 176 13.33 5.39 -7.88
C ASP A 176 12.84 4.38 -6.83
N VAL A 177 11.52 4.33 -6.58
CA VAL A 177 10.93 3.38 -5.60
C VAL A 177 11.09 1.93 -6.03
N MET A 178 11.03 1.67 -7.34
CA MET A 178 11.14 0.35 -7.91
C MET A 178 12.59 -0.06 -8.24
N ASN A 179 13.54 0.87 -8.08
CA ASN A 179 14.95 0.70 -8.42
C ASN A 179 15.17 0.25 -9.87
N HIS A 180 14.51 0.89 -10.83
CA HIS A 180 14.74 0.68 -12.27
C HIS A 180 14.91 2.00 -13.01
N THR A 181 15.37 1.96 -14.26
CA THR A 181 15.53 3.18 -15.07
C THR A 181 14.18 3.74 -15.51
N VAL A 182 14.11 5.05 -15.72
CA VAL A 182 12.91 5.72 -16.26
C VAL A 182 12.48 5.11 -17.59
N SER A 183 13.43 4.71 -18.45
CA SER A 183 13.15 4.05 -19.73
C SER A 183 12.40 2.73 -19.58
N THR A 184 12.79 1.87 -18.64
CA THR A 184 12.11 0.61 -18.34
C THR A 184 10.73 0.85 -17.71
N ASN A 185 10.58 1.93 -16.94
CA ASN A 185 9.28 2.32 -16.37
C ASN A 185 8.28 2.75 -17.45
N VAL A 186 8.75 3.52 -18.44
CA VAL A 186 7.94 4.02 -19.57
C VAL A 186 7.57 2.88 -20.52
N SER A 187 8.48 1.92 -20.78
CA SER A 187 8.15 0.76 -21.61
C SER A 187 7.07 -0.13 -20.98
N ASP A 188 7.14 -0.37 -19.67
CA ASP A 188 6.14 -1.19 -18.95
C ASP A 188 4.75 -0.51 -18.90
N TYR A 189 4.73 0.83 -18.89
CA TYR A 189 3.51 1.64 -19.05
C TYR A 189 2.89 1.50 -20.45
N VAL A 190 3.72 1.47 -21.50
CA VAL A 190 3.28 1.33 -22.90
C VAL A 190 2.84 -0.10 -23.23
N GLN A 191 3.41 -1.12 -22.57
CA GLN A 191 3.16 -2.53 -22.89
C GLN A 191 1.96 -3.16 -22.15
N THR A 192 1.36 -2.46 -21.19
CA THR A 192 0.11 -2.89 -20.58
C THR A 192 -1.01 -2.02 -21.11
N SER A 193 -1.64 -2.42 -22.21
CA SER A 193 -2.81 -1.69 -22.70
C SER A 193 -3.86 -1.64 -21.60
N ILE A 194 -4.41 -0.45 -21.42
CA ILE A 194 -5.43 -0.10 -20.43
C ILE A 194 -6.62 -1.08 -20.51
N GLU A 195 -6.86 -1.68 -21.69
CA GLU A 195 -7.96 -2.61 -21.96
C GLU A 195 -7.87 -3.93 -21.17
N GLN A 196 -6.67 -4.47 -20.92
CA GLN A 196 -6.54 -5.71 -20.14
C GLN A 196 -6.53 -5.45 -18.62
N GLN A 197 -6.22 -4.22 -18.21
CA GLN A 197 -6.38 -3.73 -16.84
C GLN A 197 -7.85 -3.42 -16.50
N GLU A 198 -8.65 -3.06 -17.51
CA GLU A 198 -10.09 -2.79 -17.42
C GLU A 198 -10.95 -4.04 -17.25
N SER A 199 -10.48 -5.26 -17.53
CA SER A 199 -11.30 -6.46 -17.31
C SER A 199 -11.13 -7.05 -15.91
N GLU A 200 -9.91 -7.10 -15.37
CA GLU A 200 -9.62 -7.72 -14.05
C GLU A 200 -9.82 -6.76 -12.88
N PHE A 201 -9.60 -5.46 -13.08
CA PHE A 201 -9.85 -4.40 -12.08
C PHE A 201 -10.90 -3.39 -12.55
N GLY A 202 -11.65 -3.75 -13.60
CA GLY A 202 -12.64 -2.91 -14.27
C GLY A 202 -13.62 -2.26 -13.34
N SER A 203 -14.33 -3.04 -12.53
CA SER A 203 -15.34 -2.51 -11.61
C SER A 203 -14.75 -1.60 -10.52
N TYR A 204 -13.60 -2.00 -9.95
CA TYR A 204 -12.88 -1.21 -8.93
C TYR A 204 -12.43 0.14 -9.51
N TRP A 205 -11.71 0.12 -10.64
CA TRP A 205 -11.25 1.34 -11.28
C TRP A 205 -12.37 2.11 -11.98
N GLN A 206 -13.43 1.49 -12.47
CA GLN A 206 -14.60 2.19 -13.01
C GLN A 206 -15.28 2.99 -11.90
N SER A 207 -15.49 2.36 -10.73
CA SER A 207 -16.08 3.05 -9.58
C SER A 207 -15.22 4.25 -9.17
N VAL A 208 -13.89 4.14 -9.20
CA VAL A 208 -12.94 5.19 -8.81
C VAL A 208 -12.70 6.25 -9.92
N ARG A 209 -12.70 5.84 -11.20
CA ARG A 209 -12.30 6.65 -12.37
C ARG A 209 -13.49 7.28 -13.12
N LYS A 210 -14.75 6.99 -12.74
CA LYS A 210 -15.92 7.73 -13.28
C LYS A 210 -15.98 9.21 -12.86
N ALA A 211 -14.92 9.79 -12.28
CA ALA A 211 -14.93 11.21 -11.92
C ALA A 211 -15.16 12.13 -13.12
N ALA A 212 -14.71 11.74 -14.33
CA ALA A 212 -14.95 12.55 -15.52
C ALA A 212 -16.45 12.75 -15.81
N SER A 213 -17.32 11.79 -15.48
CA SER A 213 -18.76 11.89 -15.73
C SER A 213 -19.51 12.77 -14.73
N VAL A 214 -18.93 13.04 -13.56
CA VAL A 214 -19.56 13.88 -12.50
C VAL A 214 -19.13 15.33 -12.57
N ILE A 215 -18.10 15.67 -13.36
CA ILE A 215 -17.59 17.04 -13.43
C ILE A 215 -18.35 17.82 -14.52
N ARG A 216 -19.12 18.82 -14.10
CA ARG A 216 -19.90 19.68 -15.01
C ARG A 216 -19.34 21.10 -15.01
N GLU A 217 -19.47 21.79 -16.13
CA GLU A 217 -19.35 23.26 -16.14
C GLU A 217 -20.56 23.85 -15.43
N ARG A 218 -20.37 24.96 -14.72
CA ARG A 218 -21.46 25.64 -14.00
C ARG A 218 -22.46 26.19 -15.03
N ARG A 219 -23.55 25.44 -15.29
CA ARG A 219 -24.63 25.82 -16.21
C ARG A 219 -25.98 25.70 -15.49
N GLY A 220 -26.56 26.82 -15.08
CA GLY A 220 -27.94 26.89 -14.58
C GLY A 220 -28.16 26.38 -13.14
N ALA A 221 -29.25 26.82 -12.51
CA ALA A 221 -29.38 27.05 -11.07
C ALA A 221 -29.81 25.87 -10.15
N ASP A 222 -29.88 24.63 -10.62
CA ASP A 222 -30.55 23.55 -9.86
C ASP A 222 -29.60 22.45 -9.36
N SER A 223 -28.56 22.81 -8.61
CA SER A 223 -27.77 21.81 -7.87
C SER A 223 -27.60 22.20 -6.40
N PHE A 224 -27.89 21.26 -5.52
CA PHE A 224 -27.82 21.44 -4.07
C PHE A 224 -26.36 21.40 -3.62
N ALA A 225 -25.87 22.44 -2.94
CA ALA A 225 -24.51 22.47 -2.41
C ALA A 225 -24.32 21.39 -1.32
N THR A 226 -23.26 20.59 -1.46
CA THR A 226 -22.88 19.57 -0.47
C THR A 226 -21.52 19.92 0.14
N ALA A 227 -21.12 19.17 1.17
CA ALA A 227 -19.80 19.36 1.79
C ALA A 227 -18.63 19.00 0.88
N THR A 228 -18.86 18.23 -0.20
CA THR A 228 -17.79 17.75 -1.09
C THR A 228 -17.92 18.26 -2.52
N GLY A 229 -19.00 18.96 -2.85
CA GLY A 229 -19.31 19.46 -4.19
C GLY A 229 -20.76 19.93 -4.26
N HIS A 230 -21.52 19.36 -5.20
CA HIS A 230 -22.94 19.60 -5.43
C HIS A 230 -23.72 18.29 -5.67
N CYS A 231 -25.05 18.37 -5.72
CA CYS A 231 -25.95 17.24 -5.96
C CYS A 231 -27.10 17.65 -6.89
N ASP A 232 -27.45 16.82 -7.87
CA ASP A 232 -28.59 17.07 -8.77
C ASP A 232 -29.90 16.37 -8.35
N ASP A 233 -29.88 15.53 -7.30
CA ASP A 233 -31.07 14.86 -6.73
C ASP A 233 -30.88 14.59 -5.22
N PHE A 234 -31.04 15.64 -4.41
CA PHE A 234 -30.80 15.56 -2.97
C PHE A 234 -31.81 14.64 -2.26
N ASN A 235 -31.35 13.91 -1.24
CA ASN A 235 -32.10 12.86 -0.50
C ASN A 235 -32.46 11.59 -1.28
N ASN A 236 -31.97 11.42 -2.51
CA ASN A 236 -32.14 10.19 -3.29
C ASN A 236 -30.80 9.47 -3.55
N PRO A 237 -30.09 8.97 -2.53
CA PRO A 237 -28.76 8.39 -2.71
C PRO A 237 -28.83 7.11 -3.55
N SER A 238 -28.16 7.12 -4.70
CA SER A 238 -28.02 5.94 -5.56
C SER A 238 -26.55 5.71 -5.90
N PRO A 239 -26.04 4.48 -5.77
CA PRO A 239 -24.66 4.15 -6.11
C PRO A 239 -24.41 4.31 -7.61
N ILE A 240 -23.19 4.71 -7.96
CA ILE A 240 -22.73 4.83 -9.35
C ILE A 240 -22.61 3.46 -10.02
N ASP A 241 -22.23 2.44 -9.24
CA ASP A 241 -21.99 1.07 -9.69
C ASP A 241 -22.52 0.08 -8.63
N PRO A 242 -22.85 -1.17 -9.00
CA PRO A 242 -23.42 -2.17 -8.09
C PRO A 242 -22.46 -2.58 -6.95
N VAL A 243 -21.16 -2.40 -7.14
CA VAL A 243 -20.13 -2.64 -6.12
C VAL A 243 -19.46 -1.31 -5.78
N VAL A 244 -19.85 -0.72 -4.66
CA VAL A 244 -19.23 0.50 -4.12
C VAL A 244 -18.60 0.21 -2.75
N VAL A 245 -17.39 0.71 -2.55
CA VAL A 245 -16.64 0.57 -1.28
C VAL A 245 -17.35 1.31 -0.15
N ILE A 246 -17.88 2.50 -0.45
CA ILE A 246 -18.65 3.33 0.48
C ILE A 246 -20.06 3.48 -0.07
N GLN A 247 -21.04 3.03 0.71
CA GLN A 247 -22.45 3.20 0.36
C GLN A 247 -22.81 4.70 0.38
N PRO A 248 -23.38 5.25 -0.70
CA PRO A 248 -23.81 6.64 -0.73
C PRO A 248 -24.84 6.92 0.36
N SER A 249 -24.63 8.01 1.08
CA SER A 249 -25.60 8.51 2.04
C SER A 249 -25.50 10.02 2.11
N CYS A 250 -26.65 10.70 1.94
CA CYS A 250 -26.73 12.15 2.11
C CYS A 250 -26.40 12.61 3.54
N LYS A 251 -26.26 11.68 4.50
CA LYS A 251 -25.86 11.95 5.88
C LYS A 251 -24.35 11.91 6.11
N THR A 252 -23.62 11.02 5.41
CA THR A 252 -22.18 10.79 5.67
C THR A 252 -21.27 11.73 4.88
N GLN A 253 -21.82 12.56 3.98
CA GLN A 253 -21.15 13.63 3.21
C GLN A 253 -20.04 13.16 2.26
N TYR A 254 -19.04 12.38 2.71
CA TYR A 254 -18.05 11.75 1.85
C TYR A 254 -18.63 10.62 0.97
N GLY A 255 -19.74 10.02 1.40
CA GLY A 255 -20.49 9.04 0.60
C GLY A 255 -21.07 9.62 -0.70
N CYS A 256 -21.26 10.95 -0.76
CA CYS A 256 -21.70 11.64 -1.97
C CYS A 256 -20.77 11.35 -3.15
N LEU A 257 -19.46 11.23 -2.93
CA LEU A 257 -18.51 11.00 -4.02
C LEU A 257 -18.83 9.72 -4.81
N TYR A 258 -19.44 8.71 -4.20
CA TYR A 258 -19.81 7.42 -4.81
C TYR A 258 -21.26 7.39 -5.34
N CYS A 259 -21.95 8.53 -5.35
CA CYS A 259 -23.34 8.67 -5.77
C CYS A 259 -23.47 9.13 -7.22
N LYS A 260 -24.44 8.57 -7.98
CA LYS A 260 -24.69 8.97 -9.38
C LYS A 260 -25.15 10.42 -9.53
N HIS A 261 -25.70 10.99 -8.45
CA HIS A 261 -26.21 12.36 -8.39
C HIS A 261 -25.17 13.38 -7.97
N TYR A 262 -23.94 12.93 -7.68
CA TYR A 262 -22.85 13.84 -7.32
C TYR A 262 -22.43 14.66 -8.52
N VAL A 263 -22.33 15.97 -8.29
CA VAL A 263 -21.88 16.95 -9.27
C VAL A 263 -20.69 17.69 -8.69
N CYS A 264 -19.65 17.88 -9.49
CA CYS A 264 -18.50 18.68 -9.13
C CYS A 264 -18.30 19.77 -10.17
N HIS A 265 -18.34 21.03 -9.76
CA HIS A 265 -17.96 22.15 -10.61
C HIS A 265 -16.44 22.26 -10.67
N SER A 266 -15.92 22.71 -11.81
CA SER A 266 -14.50 23.02 -11.99
C SER A 266 -14.16 24.43 -11.53
N ASP A 267 -14.62 24.80 -10.33
CA ASP A 267 -14.43 26.13 -9.75
C ASP A 267 -13.64 26.06 -8.42
N GLU A 268 -13.35 27.23 -7.88
CA GLU A 268 -12.61 27.36 -6.61
C GLU A 268 -13.35 26.68 -5.46
N GLU A 269 -14.67 26.81 -5.43
CA GLU A 269 -15.51 26.36 -4.32
C GLU A 269 -15.45 24.84 -4.15
N ASP A 270 -15.68 24.09 -5.24
CA ASP A 270 -15.69 22.63 -5.17
C ASP A 270 -14.28 22.06 -5.03
N LEU A 271 -13.25 22.71 -5.60
CA LEU A 271 -11.85 22.38 -5.29
C LEU A 271 -11.54 22.58 -3.80
N HIS A 272 -11.98 23.68 -3.20
CA HIS A 272 -11.74 23.97 -1.78
C HIS A 272 -12.42 22.95 -0.87
N LYS A 273 -13.66 22.52 -1.21
CA LYS A 273 -14.36 21.42 -0.53
C LYS A 273 -13.59 20.11 -0.59
N LEU A 274 -13.11 19.71 -1.78
CA LEU A 274 -12.38 18.45 -1.98
C LEU A 274 -11.02 18.44 -1.25
N PHE A 275 -10.25 19.53 -1.34
CA PHE A 275 -9.01 19.64 -0.58
C PHE A 275 -9.26 19.67 0.94
N SER A 276 -10.33 20.33 1.39
CA SER A 276 -10.68 20.35 2.81
C SER A 276 -11.04 18.95 3.34
N LEU A 277 -11.83 18.19 2.59
CA LEU A 277 -12.11 16.79 2.90
C LEU A 277 -10.81 15.97 2.95
N GLN A 278 -9.93 16.13 1.96
CA GLN A 278 -8.65 15.44 1.92
C GLN A 278 -7.80 15.73 3.16
N PHE A 279 -7.76 16.99 3.60
CA PHE A 279 -7.05 17.39 4.81
C PHE A 279 -7.60 16.68 6.05
N VAL A 280 -8.92 16.72 6.25
CA VAL A 280 -9.58 16.07 7.40
C VAL A 280 -9.37 14.56 7.39
N ILE A 281 -9.46 13.89 6.24
CA ILE A 281 -9.18 12.46 6.12
C ILE A 281 -7.74 12.14 6.54
N ASN A 282 -6.76 12.92 6.07
CA ASN A 282 -5.36 12.71 6.43
C ASN A 282 -5.12 12.91 7.94
N ALA A 283 -5.81 13.87 8.56
CA ALA A 283 -5.74 14.12 9.99
C ALA A 283 -6.31 12.93 10.79
N VAL A 284 -7.53 12.48 10.45
CA VAL A 284 -8.18 11.31 11.07
C VAL A 284 -7.35 10.04 10.87
N ARG A 285 -6.83 9.79 9.67
CA ARG A 285 -5.98 8.62 9.41
C ARG A 285 -4.70 8.64 10.22
N SER A 286 -4.08 9.81 10.38
CA SER A 286 -2.84 9.95 11.14
C SER A 286 -3.01 9.70 12.64
N ALA A 287 -4.23 9.90 13.16
CA ALA A 287 -4.57 9.72 14.57
C ALA A 287 -5.28 8.38 14.88
N ALA A 288 -5.68 7.61 13.86
CA ALA A 288 -6.42 6.36 14.05
C ALA A 288 -5.53 5.27 14.73
N PRO A 289 -6.02 4.63 15.81
CA PRO A 289 -5.29 3.53 16.47
C PRO A 289 -5.37 2.22 15.67
N ASP A 290 -6.47 1.97 14.97
CA ASP A 290 -6.61 0.88 13.99
C ASP A 290 -6.37 1.42 12.58
N LEU A 291 -5.11 1.39 12.20
CA LEU A 291 -4.69 1.81 10.87
C LEU A 291 -5.19 0.89 9.77
N HIS A 292 -5.49 -0.38 10.05
CA HIS A 292 -5.94 -1.30 9.01
C HIS A 292 -7.39 -1.00 8.59
N HIS A 293 -8.26 -0.74 9.57
CA HIS A 293 -9.63 -0.31 9.30
C HIS A 293 -9.68 1.08 8.67
N ALA A 294 -8.88 2.03 9.20
CA ALA A 294 -8.77 3.37 8.64
C ALA A 294 -8.19 3.36 7.21
N ASP A 295 -7.16 2.55 6.94
CA ASP A 295 -6.53 2.45 5.62
C ASP A 295 -7.50 1.87 4.59
N THR A 296 -8.26 0.83 4.93
CA THR A 296 -9.21 0.21 4.00
C THR A 296 -10.29 1.20 3.54
N LEU A 297 -10.83 2.02 4.45
CA LEU A 297 -11.90 2.98 4.11
C LEU A 297 -11.38 4.27 3.48
N PHE A 298 -10.31 4.85 4.04
CA PHE A 298 -9.85 6.19 3.66
C PHE A 298 -8.93 6.21 2.45
N LYS A 299 -8.26 5.10 2.13
CA LYS A 299 -7.38 5.02 0.95
C LYS A 299 -8.19 5.17 -0.33
N ASP A 300 -9.30 4.47 -0.44
CA ASP A 300 -10.15 4.49 -1.65
C ASP A 300 -10.80 5.86 -1.82
N LEU A 301 -11.26 6.45 -0.72
CA LEU A 301 -11.80 7.81 -0.68
C LEU A 301 -10.76 8.84 -1.14
N MET A 302 -9.51 8.71 -0.68
CA MET A 302 -8.42 9.60 -1.10
C MET A 302 -8.07 9.47 -2.58
N ILE A 303 -7.99 8.24 -3.11
CA ILE A 303 -7.70 8.00 -4.53
C ILE A 303 -8.78 8.66 -5.38
N ARG A 304 -10.04 8.51 -4.98
CA ARG A 304 -11.18 9.12 -5.67
C ARG A 304 -11.10 10.65 -5.67
N ILE A 305 -10.78 11.27 -4.53
CA ILE A 305 -10.62 12.73 -4.44
C ILE A 305 -9.48 13.22 -5.35
N GLU A 306 -8.30 12.57 -5.31
CA GLU A 306 -7.17 12.93 -6.17
C GLU A 306 -7.51 12.77 -7.65
N PHE A 307 -8.29 11.75 -8.02
CA PHE A 307 -8.71 11.55 -9.39
C PHE A 307 -9.68 12.67 -9.85
N ILE A 308 -10.65 13.06 -9.02
CA ILE A 308 -11.54 14.21 -9.32
C ILE A 308 -10.73 15.50 -9.49
N ILE A 309 -9.82 15.78 -8.55
CA ILE A 309 -8.93 16.95 -8.60
C ILE A 309 -8.05 16.92 -9.85
N GLY A 310 -7.49 15.76 -10.19
CA GLY A 310 -6.65 15.56 -11.37
C GLY A 310 -7.40 15.84 -12.67
N VAL A 311 -8.65 15.38 -12.78
CA VAL A 311 -9.50 15.67 -13.94
C VAL A 311 -9.81 17.17 -14.03
N ILE A 312 -10.09 17.85 -12.91
CA ILE A 312 -10.31 19.31 -12.90
C ILE A 312 -9.04 20.05 -13.34
N GLY A 313 -7.89 19.73 -12.76
CA GLY A 313 -6.61 20.34 -13.08
C GLY A 313 -6.15 20.10 -14.51
N GLY A 314 -6.54 18.98 -15.12
CA GLY A 314 -6.21 18.65 -16.52
C GLY A 314 -7.04 19.39 -17.58
N ARG A 315 -8.09 20.14 -17.19
CA ARG A 315 -8.99 20.82 -18.16
C ARG A 315 -8.37 22.01 -18.87
N SER A 316 -7.54 22.80 -18.18
CA SER A 316 -6.90 23.99 -18.73
C SER A 316 -5.71 24.40 -17.85
N ALA A 317 -4.84 25.25 -18.39
CA ALA A 317 -3.74 25.84 -17.62
C ALA A 317 -4.25 26.62 -16.39
N THR A 318 -5.33 27.38 -16.55
CA THR A 318 -5.97 28.12 -15.45
C THR A 318 -6.49 27.20 -14.36
N SER A 319 -7.11 26.07 -14.72
CA SER A 319 -7.59 25.09 -13.73
C SER A 319 -6.42 24.39 -12.99
N ALA A 320 -5.29 24.17 -13.67
CA ALA A 320 -4.08 23.63 -13.04
C ALA A 320 -3.50 24.62 -12.02
N GLU A 321 -3.39 25.90 -12.37
CA GLU A 321 -2.94 26.96 -11.46
C GLU A 321 -3.86 27.11 -10.25
N LEU A 322 -5.18 27.12 -10.47
CA LEU A 322 -6.17 27.17 -9.40
C LEU A 322 -6.04 25.97 -8.45
N THR A 323 -5.82 24.77 -9.00
CA THR A 323 -5.62 23.55 -8.20
C THR A 323 -4.39 23.67 -7.30
N VAL A 324 -3.29 24.23 -7.81
CA VAL A 324 -2.06 24.48 -7.02
C VAL A 324 -2.31 25.51 -5.92
N LEU A 325 -3.00 26.60 -6.24
CA LEU A 325 -3.33 27.67 -5.30
C LEU A 325 -4.17 27.15 -4.14
N ILE A 326 -5.28 26.44 -4.43
CA ILE A 326 -6.18 25.92 -3.40
C ILE A 326 -5.54 24.79 -2.59
N ARG A 327 -4.70 23.96 -3.22
CA ARG A 327 -3.89 22.97 -2.50
C ARG A 327 -3.01 23.65 -1.45
N ARG A 328 -2.36 24.77 -1.79
CA ARG A 328 -1.53 25.52 -0.84
C ARG A 328 -2.37 26.16 0.26
N LYS A 329 -3.50 26.79 -0.09
CA LYS A 329 -4.46 27.39 0.84
C LYS A 329 -4.88 26.41 1.92
N VAL A 330 -5.28 25.19 1.54
CA VAL A 330 -5.71 24.17 2.49
C VAL A 330 -4.53 23.53 3.23
N ASN A 331 -3.53 22.98 2.51
CA ASN A 331 -2.53 22.12 3.12
C ASN A 331 -1.40 22.87 3.82
N VAL A 332 -1.17 24.15 3.49
CA VAL A 332 -0.11 24.97 4.09
C VAL A 332 -0.67 26.01 5.03
N LEU A 333 -1.74 26.71 4.64
CA LEU A 333 -2.34 27.76 5.50
C LEU A 333 -3.40 27.21 6.47
N GLY A 334 -3.85 25.96 6.27
CA GLY A 334 -4.88 25.35 7.13
C GLY A 334 -6.28 25.92 6.92
N GLU A 335 -6.51 26.63 5.82
CA GLU A 335 -7.80 27.27 5.55
C GLU A 335 -8.78 26.25 4.98
N LEU A 336 -9.61 25.63 5.83
CA LEU A 336 -10.67 24.72 5.42
C LEU A 336 -11.98 25.45 5.11
N THR A 337 -12.86 24.81 4.35
CA THR A 337 -14.25 25.28 4.27
C THR A 337 -14.92 25.25 5.65
N PRO A 338 -15.89 26.13 5.95
CA PRO A 338 -16.55 26.17 7.25
C PRO A 338 -17.14 24.83 7.71
N PHE A 339 -17.63 24.02 6.77
CA PHE A 339 -18.14 22.69 7.08
C PHE A 339 -17.04 21.76 7.62
N TRP A 340 -15.92 21.65 6.91
CA TRP A 340 -14.83 20.74 7.26
C TRP A 340 -14.03 21.22 8.47
N GLU A 341 -13.91 22.53 8.66
CA GLU A 341 -13.36 23.14 9.87
C GLU A 341 -14.18 22.72 11.11
N ASN A 342 -15.50 22.92 11.07
CA ASN A 342 -16.38 22.49 12.16
C ASN A 342 -16.34 20.98 12.40
N ARG A 343 -16.15 20.18 11.33
CA ARG A 343 -16.04 18.73 11.45
C ARG A 343 -14.72 18.33 12.10
N LEU A 344 -13.61 18.96 11.74
CA LEU A 344 -12.30 18.73 12.33
C LEU A 344 -12.28 19.07 13.82
N GLN A 345 -12.81 20.24 14.20
CA GLN A 345 -12.92 20.64 15.60
C GLN A 345 -13.76 19.67 16.44
N ARG A 346 -14.79 19.04 15.85
CA ARG A 346 -15.55 17.98 16.53
C ARG A 346 -14.69 16.74 16.75
N TYR A 347 -13.87 16.35 15.77
CA TYR A 347 -12.94 15.23 15.93
C TYR A 347 -11.88 15.53 17.00
N GLU A 348 -11.37 16.75 17.06
CA GLU A 348 -10.45 17.19 18.13
C GLU A 348 -11.10 17.11 19.52
N LYS A 349 -12.33 17.65 19.67
CA LYS A 349 -13.08 17.57 20.94
C LYS A 349 -13.39 16.14 21.37
N MET A 350 -13.54 15.22 20.42
CA MET A 350 -13.77 13.79 20.68
C MET A 350 -12.47 13.01 20.93
N GLY A 351 -11.29 13.64 20.80
CA GLY A 351 -9.99 12.98 20.92
C GLY A 351 -9.68 12.02 19.75
N VAL A 352 -10.35 12.21 18.60
CA VAL A 352 -10.12 11.42 17.37
C VAL A 352 -8.92 11.96 16.59
N VAL A 353 -8.66 13.27 16.69
CA VAL A 353 -7.52 13.98 16.10
C VAL A 353 -6.91 14.86 17.21
N PHE A 354 -5.61 15.12 17.16
CA PHE A 354 -4.86 15.85 18.20
C PHE A 354 -4.24 17.13 17.67
#